data_AF-A0A7J3ZBX6-F1
#
_entry.id   AF-A0A7J3ZBX6-F1
#
_cell.length_a   1.000
_cell.length_b   1.000
_cell.length_c   1.000
_cell.angle_alpha   90.00
_cell.angle_beta   90.00
_cell.angle_gamma   90.00
#
_symmetry.space_group_name_H-M   'P 1'
#
loop_
_entity.id
_entity.type
_entity.pdbx_description
1 polymer ?
#
loop_
_entity_poly.entity_id
_entity_poly.type
_entity_poly.pdbx_seq_one_letter_code
_entity_poly.pdbx_strand_id
1 'polypeptide(L)'
;MKRVKDMRSRSFETLVGGITVLTLILIGLVSILELGPPQIMIYTGATPFNTGLLGTSELYAETKSRYPNTFVVVNWSRPPPLPDSCQVAVLIVISPEIPYSDGEASLIGDLLSKCSEKGVLVADESGNSNMLLTSLGSSV
;
A
#
# COMPACT_ATOMS: atom_id res chain seq x y z
N MET A 1 -48.08 -34.06 29.24
CA MET A 1 -48.01 -32.88 28.34
C MET A 1 -46.70 -32.08 28.38
N LYS A 2 -45.92 -32.06 29.48
CA LYS A 2 -44.67 -31.27 29.57
C LYS A 2 -43.55 -31.73 28.60
N ARG A 3 -43.33 -33.05 28.45
CA ARG A 3 -42.33 -33.64 27.53
C ARG A 3 -42.52 -33.32 26.04
N VAL A 4 -43.78 -33.14 25.60
CA VAL A 4 -44.08 -32.90 24.18
C VAL A 4 -43.78 -31.45 23.78
N LYS A 5 -44.01 -30.49 24.70
CA LYS A 5 -43.60 -29.08 24.50
C LYS A 5 -42.08 -28.92 24.43
N ASP A 6 -41.36 -29.68 25.25
CA ASP A 6 -39.89 -29.63 25.35
C ASP A 6 -39.20 -30.19 24.09
N MET A 7 -39.68 -31.32 23.56
CA MET A 7 -39.22 -31.85 22.27
C MET A 7 -39.48 -30.88 21.10
N ARG A 8 -40.64 -30.21 21.10
CA ARG A 8 -40.99 -29.23 20.05
C ARG A 8 -40.11 -27.99 20.10
N SER A 9 -39.71 -27.54 21.29
CA SER A 9 -38.78 -26.40 21.50
C SER A 9 -37.39 -26.74 20.96
N ARG A 10 -36.84 -27.90 21.32
CA ARG A 10 -35.52 -28.35 20.85
C ARG A 10 -35.46 -28.54 19.33
N SER A 11 -36.51 -29.11 18.73
CA SER A 11 -36.59 -29.26 17.28
C SER A 11 -36.69 -27.91 16.56
N PHE A 12 -37.37 -26.93 17.16
CA PHE A 12 -37.45 -25.57 16.62
C PHE A 12 -36.11 -24.83 16.71
N GLU A 13 -35.41 -24.92 17.84
CA GLU A 13 -34.07 -24.34 18.02
C GLU A 13 -33.04 -24.95 17.04
N THR A 14 -33.10 -26.27 16.83
CA THR A 14 -32.20 -26.96 15.88
C THR A 14 -32.49 -26.54 14.44
N LEU A 15 -33.76 -26.34 14.09
CA LEU A 15 -34.17 -25.86 12.77
C LEU A 15 -33.73 -24.42 12.54
N VAL A 16 -33.92 -23.53 13.51
CA VAL A 16 -33.49 -22.13 13.45
C VAL A 16 -31.97 -22.04 13.34
N GLY A 17 -31.22 -22.84 14.12
CA GLY A 17 -29.77 -22.92 14.01
C GLY A 17 -29.32 -23.41 12.62
N GLY A 18 -29.95 -24.47 12.10
CA GLY A 18 -29.65 -25.00 10.78
C GLY A 18 -29.91 -23.99 9.65
N ILE A 19 -31.04 -23.28 9.69
CA ILE A 19 -31.37 -22.22 8.72
C ILE A 19 -30.34 -21.10 8.79
N THR A 20 -29.97 -20.66 10.00
CA THR A 20 -29.01 -19.57 10.19
C THR A 20 -27.65 -19.90 9.57
N VAL A 21 -27.15 -21.12 9.80
CA VAL A 21 -25.88 -21.59 9.21
C VAL A 21 -25.99 -21.65 7.70
N LEU A 22 -27.09 -22.18 7.16
CA LEU A 22 -27.32 -22.24 5.72
C LEU A 22 -27.33 -20.84 5.09
N THR A 23 -28.00 -19.87 5.72
CA THR A 23 -28.04 -18.48 5.28
C THR A 23 -26.66 -17.84 5.28
N LEU A 24 -25.85 -18.05 6.32
CA LEU A 24 -24.48 -17.53 6.39
C LEU A 24 -23.58 -18.11 5.30
N ILE A 25 -23.71 -19.42 5.02
CA ILE A 25 -22.98 -20.07 3.91
C ILE A 25 -23.39 -19.46 2.57
N LEU A 26 -24.70 -19.28 2.35
CA LEU A 26 -25.23 -18.66 1.13
C LEU A 26 -24.73 -17.22 0.96
N ILE A 27 -24.75 -16.41 2.02
CA ILE A 27 -24.22 -15.04 2.00
C ILE A 27 -22.73 -15.08 1.65
N GLY A 28 -21.94 -15.93 2.29
CA GLY A 28 -20.51 -16.06 1.99
C GLY A 28 -20.23 -16.44 0.53
N LEU A 29 -20.99 -17.38 -0.03
CA LEU A 29 -20.87 -17.78 -1.43
C LEU A 29 -21.25 -16.66 -2.40
N VAL A 30 -22.35 -15.94 -2.12
CA VAL A 30 -22.78 -14.79 -2.92
C VAL A 30 -21.74 -13.67 -2.84
N SER A 31 -21.19 -13.39 -1.65
CA SER A 31 -20.13 -12.40 -1.50
C SER A 31 -18.89 -12.74 -2.33
N ILE A 32 -18.45 -14.01 -2.33
CA ILE A 32 -17.30 -14.44 -3.16
C ILE A 32 -17.62 -14.25 -4.65
N LEU A 33 -18.85 -14.55 -5.07
CA LEU A 33 -19.28 -14.39 -6.47
C LEU A 33 -19.35 -12.92 -6.89
N GLU A 34 -19.86 -12.04 -6.01
CA GLU A 34 -19.98 -10.60 -6.26
C GLU A 34 -18.63 -9.88 -6.30
N LEU A 35 -17.64 -10.32 -5.52
CA LEU A 35 -16.30 -9.76 -5.58
C LEU A 35 -15.63 -9.98 -6.95
N GLY A 36 -16.11 -10.95 -7.73
CA GLY A 36 -15.56 -11.29 -9.03
C GLY A 36 -14.16 -11.93 -8.95
N PRO A 37 -13.57 -12.29 -10.10
CA PRO A 37 -12.19 -12.76 -10.12
C PRO A 37 -11.26 -11.65 -9.61
N PRO A 38 -10.15 -12.01 -8.94
CA PRO A 38 -9.15 -11.03 -8.53
C PRO A 38 -8.71 -10.24 -9.77
N GLN A 39 -8.84 -8.92 -9.73
CA GLN A 39 -8.37 -8.08 -10.82
C GLN A 39 -6.86 -8.21 -10.92
N ILE A 40 -6.37 -8.60 -12.10
CA ILE A 40 -4.93 -8.59 -12.39
C ILE A 40 -4.53 -7.11 -12.44
N MET A 41 -3.85 -6.64 -11.41
CA MET A 41 -3.27 -5.30 -11.43
C MET A 41 -2.13 -5.28 -12.43
N ILE A 42 -2.35 -4.63 -13.57
CA ILE A 42 -1.30 -4.29 -14.53
C ILE A 42 -0.77 -2.93 -14.10
N TYR A 43 0.43 -2.92 -13.53
CA TYR A 43 1.12 -1.69 -13.18
C TYR A 43 1.61 -1.00 -14.47
N THR A 44 1.28 0.28 -14.63
CA THR A 44 1.69 1.12 -15.76
C THR A 44 2.61 2.26 -15.30
N GLY A 45 3.30 2.90 -16.23
CA GLY A 45 4.21 4.02 -15.95
C GLY A 45 5.51 3.58 -15.28
N ALA A 46 6.21 4.55 -14.67
CA ALA A 46 7.56 4.38 -14.11
C ALA A 46 7.63 3.65 -12.75
N THR A 47 6.55 2.98 -12.34
CA THR A 47 6.49 2.32 -11.04
C THR A 47 7.43 1.11 -10.95
N PRO A 48 8.05 0.84 -9.78
CA PRO A 48 8.88 -0.36 -9.56
C PRO A 48 8.12 -1.68 -9.70
N PHE A 49 6.79 -1.65 -9.68
CA PHE A 49 5.95 -2.83 -9.87
C PHE A 49 5.63 -3.13 -11.35
N ASN A 50 6.02 -2.24 -12.26
CA ASN A 50 5.87 -2.44 -13.70
C ASN A 50 7.10 -3.18 -14.24
N THR A 51 6.90 -4.38 -14.77
CA THR A 51 7.95 -5.20 -15.42
C THR A 51 8.03 -4.99 -16.94
N GLY A 52 7.22 -4.09 -17.48
CA GLY A 52 7.25 -3.68 -18.88
C GLY A 52 8.33 -2.62 -19.17
N LEU A 53 8.43 -2.22 -20.44
CA LEU A 53 9.47 -1.32 -20.97
C LEU A 53 9.59 0.03 -20.25
N LEU A 54 8.47 0.56 -19.75
CA LEU A 54 8.42 1.86 -19.07
C LEU A 54 8.58 1.77 -17.55
N GLY A 55 8.71 0.56 -17.01
CA GLY A 55 8.78 0.32 -15.57
C GLY A 55 10.19 0.47 -15.01
N THR A 56 10.28 0.62 -13.69
CA THR A 56 11.57 0.73 -12.96
C THR A 56 11.88 -0.49 -12.11
N SER A 57 11.24 -1.62 -12.41
CA SER A 57 11.41 -2.89 -11.67
C SER A 57 12.84 -3.41 -11.68
N GLU A 58 13.53 -3.35 -12.81
CA GLU A 58 14.94 -3.78 -12.92
C GLU A 58 15.86 -2.85 -12.12
N LEU A 59 15.66 -1.53 -12.22
CA LEU A 59 16.38 -0.55 -11.40
C LEU A 59 16.19 -0.83 -9.90
N TYR A 60 14.95 -1.10 -9.47
CA TYR A 60 14.67 -1.47 -8.09
C TYR A 60 15.34 -2.78 -7.69
N ALA A 61 15.29 -3.82 -8.53
CA ALA A 61 15.91 -5.11 -8.25
C ALA A 61 17.43 -4.98 -8.08
N GLU A 62 18.11 -4.28 -8.98
CA GLU A 62 19.55 -4.02 -8.90
C GLU A 62 19.92 -3.15 -7.69
N THR A 63 19.14 -2.11 -7.42
CA THR A 63 19.35 -1.24 -6.26
C THR A 63 19.18 -2.03 -4.96
N LYS A 64 18.14 -2.87 -4.85
CA LYS A 64 17.87 -3.71 -3.68
C LYS A 64 18.95 -4.78 -3.48
N SER A 65 19.47 -5.35 -4.58
CA SER A 65 20.57 -6.31 -4.56
C SER A 65 21.83 -5.70 -3.96
N ARG A 66 22.16 -4.47 -4.33
CA ARG A 66 23.32 -3.74 -3.79
C ARG A 66 23.07 -3.11 -2.43
N TYR A 67 21.85 -2.66 -2.16
CA TYR A 67 21.43 -1.98 -0.94
C TYR A 67 20.20 -2.71 -0.34
N PRO A 68 20.41 -3.72 0.52
CA PRO A 68 19.32 -4.55 1.04
C PRO A 68 18.24 -3.80 1.84
N ASN A 69 18.52 -2.58 2.31
CA ASN A 69 17.57 -1.74 3.03
C ASN A 69 16.67 -0.89 2.11
N THR A 70 16.81 -0.99 0.79
CA THR A 70 15.94 -0.28 -0.15
C THR A 70 14.50 -0.79 -0.06
N PHE A 71 13.52 0.10 -0.11
CA PHE A 71 12.10 -0.26 -0.14
C PHE A 71 11.34 0.74 -1.02
N VAL A 72 10.19 0.32 -1.52
CA VAL A 72 9.30 1.19 -2.32
C VAL A 72 8.32 1.89 -1.38
N VAL A 73 8.25 3.22 -1.47
CA VAL A 73 7.22 4.00 -0.78
C VAL A 73 6.05 4.21 -1.72
N VAL A 74 4.95 3.51 -1.47
CA VAL A 74 3.72 3.61 -2.29
C VAL A 74 2.78 4.72 -1.82
N ASN A 75 2.91 5.16 -0.57
CA ASN A 75 2.08 6.19 0.03
C ASN A 75 2.80 6.79 1.26
N TRP A 76 2.90 8.12 1.32
CA TRP A 76 3.54 8.85 2.41
C TRP A 76 2.71 8.96 3.69
N SER A 77 1.43 8.57 3.67
CA SER A 77 0.58 8.42 4.86
C SER A 77 1.11 7.36 5.83
N ARG A 78 1.98 6.46 5.36
CA ARG A 78 2.64 5.44 6.17
C ARG A 78 4.14 5.49 5.86
N PRO A 79 4.88 6.46 6.43
CA PRO A 79 6.29 6.61 6.15
C PRO A 79 7.05 5.35 6.58
N PRO A 80 8.15 5.04 5.88
CA PRO A 80 9.00 3.92 6.24
C PRO A 80 9.62 4.15 7.63
N PRO A 81 9.79 3.10 8.44
CA PRO A 81 10.47 3.21 9.72
C PRO A 81 11.98 3.36 9.47
N LEU A 82 12.46 4.60 9.38
CA LEU A 82 13.89 4.86 9.45
C LEU A 82 14.39 4.59 10.87
N PRO A 83 15.51 3.87 11.05
CA PRO A 83 16.08 3.64 12.37
C PRO A 83 16.57 4.95 12.99
N ASP A 84 16.47 5.09 14.32
CA ASP A 84 16.93 6.28 15.05
C ASP A 84 18.43 6.56 14.85
N SER A 85 19.21 5.54 14.49
CA SER A 85 20.64 5.64 14.16
C SER A 85 20.91 5.77 12.65
N CYS A 86 20.01 6.40 11.89
CA CYS A 86 20.17 6.55 10.45
C CYS A 86 21.44 7.36 10.11
N GLN A 87 22.39 6.74 9.40
CA GLN A 87 23.58 7.45 8.91
C GLN A 87 23.31 8.10 7.57
N VAL A 88 22.86 7.34 6.58
CA VAL A 88 22.67 7.80 5.20
C VAL A 88 21.28 7.41 4.71
N ALA A 89 20.54 8.36 4.14
CA ALA A 89 19.30 8.09 3.42
C ALA A 89 19.38 8.61 1.98
N VAL A 90 18.87 7.83 1.03
CA VAL A 90 18.73 8.25 -0.36
C VAL A 90 17.27 8.09 -0.78
N LEU A 91 16.65 9.19 -1.20
CA LEU A 91 15.33 9.20 -1.80
C LEU A 91 15.49 9.25 -3.33
N ILE A 92 14.86 8.30 -4.02
CA ILE A 92 14.80 8.27 -5.49
C ILE A 92 13.35 8.47 -5.91
N VAL A 93 13.10 9.50 -6.72
CA VAL A 93 11.78 9.83 -7.26
C VAL A 93 11.88 9.78 -8.79
N ILE A 94 11.05 8.95 -9.42
CA ILE A 94 11.05 8.76 -10.87
C ILE A 94 9.63 8.97 -11.38
N SER A 95 9.47 9.90 -12.32
CA SER A 95 8.25 10.25 -13.04
C SER A 95 6.99 10.17 -12.16
N PRO A 96 6.90 10.98 -11.08
CA PRO A 96 5.73 10.97 -10.23
C PRO A 96 4.49 11.38 -11.04
N GLU A 97 3.47 10.54 -11.04
CA GLU A 97 2.23 10.75 -11.81
C GLU A 97 1.33 11.85 -11.22
N ILE A 98 1.47 12.09 -9.90
CA ILE A 98 0.65 13.05 -9.13
C ILE A 98 1.59 14.01 -8.40
N PRO A 99 1.28 15.32 -8.35
CA PRO A 99 2.04 16.28 -7.56
C PRO A 99 2.07 15.92 -6.07
N TYR A 100 3.22 16.13 -5.44
CA TYR A 100 3.32 16.06 -3.97
C TYR A 100 2.52 17.20 -3.35
N SER A 101 1.87 16.92 -2.22
CA SER A 101 1.27 17.96 -1.37
C SER A 101 2.29 18.57 -0.40
N ASP A 102 1.97 19.75 0.15
CA ASP A 102 2.86 20.45 1.10
C ASP A 102 3.14 19.58 2.34
N GLY A 103 2.11 18.85 2.80
CA GLY A 103 2.22 17.94 3.93
C GLY A 103 3.14 16.74 3.64
N GLU A 104 3.06 16.17 2.43
CA GLU A 104 3.96 15.09 2.03
C GLU A 104 5.39 15.58 1.88
N ALA A 105 5.59 16.73 1.23
CA ALA A 105 6.91 17.33 1.04
C ALA A 105 7.59 17.63 2.39
N SER A 106 6.85 18.23 3.34
CA SER A 106 7.34 18.49 4.71
C SER A 106 7.67 17.19 5.43
N LEU A 107 6.79 16.19 5.38
CA LEU A 107 6.99 14.89 6.04
C LEU A 107 8.23 14.17 5.49
N ILE A 108 8.46 14.22 4.18
CA ILE A 108 9.66 13.68 3.54
C ILE A 108 10.92 14.42 4.03
N GLY A 109 10.86 15.74 4.07
CA GLY A 109 11.96 16.58 4.58
C GLY A 109 12.33 16.24 6.02
N ASP A 110 11.32 16.17 6.90
CA ASP A 110 11.48 15.80 8.31
C ASP A 110 12.04 14.39 8.46
N LEU A 111 11.55 13.44 7.68
CA LEU A 111 12.01 12.06 7.70
C LEU A 111 13.49 11.96 7.31
N LEU A 112 13.90 12.61 6.21
CA LEU A 112 15.28 12.62 5.76
C LEU A 112 16.22 13.38 6.71
N SER A 113 15.70 14.36 7.45
CA SER A 113 16.48 15.12 8.45
C SER A 113 16.94 14.28 9.64
N LYS A 114 16.34 13.11 9.88
CA LYS A 114 16.74 12.17 10.94
C LYS A 114 18.07 11.47 10.64
N CYS A 115 18.52 11.51 9.39
CA CYS A 115 19.77 10.89 8.96
C CYS A 115 20.92 11.90 8.94
N SER A 116 22.14 11.44 9.23
CA SER A 116 23.33 12.31 9.23
C SER A 116 23.64 12.87 7.82
N GLU A 117 23.47 12.04 6.80
CA GLU A 117 23.62 12.38 5.39
C GLU A 117 22.36 12.02 4.62
N LYS A 118 22.01 12.86 3.64
CA LYS A 118 20.85 12.64 2.78
C LYS A 118 21.16 12.97 1.32
N GLY A 119 20.70 12.11 0.42
CA GLY A 119 20.71 12.31 -1.02
C GLY A 119 19.30 12.25 -1.58
N VAL A 120 19.01 13.09 -2.57
CA VAL A 120 17.73 13.06 -3.29
C VAL A 120 18.02 13.07 -4.78
N LEU A 121 17.49 12.07 -5.49
CA LEU A 121 17.60 11.96 -6.93
C LEU A 121 16.19 12.02 -7.51
N VAL A 122 15.94 13.04 -8.33
CA VAL A 122 14.65 13.28 -8.96
C VAL A 122 14.81 13.24 -10.47
N ALA A 123 14.05 12.36 -11.11
CA ALA A 123 13.89 12.29 -12.56
C ALA A 123 12.41 12.51 -12.88
N ASP A 124 12.02 13.76 -13.15
CA ASP A 124 10.63 14.17 -13.36
C ASP A 124 10.50 15.01 -14.64
N GLU A 125 9.57 14.62 -15.50
CA GLU A 125 9.29 15.30 -16.77
C GLU A 125 8.14 16.32 -16.64
N SER A 126 7.30 16.21 -15.61
CA SER A 126 6.01 16.92 -15.49
C SER A 126 6.00 18.04 -14.44
N GLY A 127 7.07 18.17 -13.64
CA GLY A 127 7.17 19.16 -12.55
C GLY A 127 6.35 18.83 -11.31
N ASN A 128 5.80 17.61 -11.23
CA ASN A 128 5.05 17.09 -10.09
C ASN A 128 5.90 17.01 -8.80
N SER A 129 7.21 16.98 -8.95
CA SER A 129 8.21 16.99 -7.86
C SER A 129 8.63 18.38 -7.40
N ASN A 130 8.19 19.47 -8.05
CA ASN A 130 8.67 20.83 -7.73
C ASN A 130 8.42 21.24 -6.28
N MET A 131 7.26 20.87 -5.73
CA MET A 131 6.92 21.14 -4.33
C MET A 131 7.87 20.40 -3.36
N LEU A 132 8.16 19.14 -3.65
CA LEU A 132 9.15 18.35 -2.90
C LEU A 132 10.54 18.99 -2.98
N LEU A 133 11.00 19.35 -4.19
CA LEU A 133 12.29 19.97 -4.41
C LEU A 133 12.42 21.31 -3.66
N THR A 134 11.39 22.14 -3.71
CA THR A 134 11.33 23.43 -2.99
C THR A 134 11.40 23.21 -1.48
N SER A 135 10.63 22.24 -0.95
CA SER A 135 10.66 21.88 0.48
C SER A 135 12.02 21.36 0.94
N LEU A 136 12.83 20.81 0.03
CA LEU A 136 14.19 20.33 0.29
C LEU A 136 15.26 21.40 0.09
N GLY A 137 14.86 22.65 -0.23
CA GLY A 137 15.76 23.78 -0.40
C GLY A 137 16.34 23.93 -1.81
N SER A 138 15.82 23.20 -2.80
CA SER A 138 16.18 23.40 -4.20
C SER A 138 15.38 24.56 -4.80
N SER A 139 15.99 25.28 -5.75
CA SER A 139 15.28 26.23 -6.62
C SER A 139 15.02 25.53 -7.96
N VAL A 140 13.76 25.50 -8.40
CA VAL A 140 13.29 24.91 -9.66
C VAL A 140 12.37 25.88 -10.39
#